data_AF-B6SN29-F1
#
_entry.id   AF-B6SN29-F1
#
_cell.length_a   1.000
_cell.length_b   1.000
_cell.length_c   1.000
_cell.angle_alpha   90.00
_cell.angle_beta   90.00
_cell.angle_gamma   90.00
#
_symmetry.space_group_name_H-M   'P 1'
#
loop_
_entity.id
_entity.type
_entity.pdbx_description
1 polymer ?
#
loop_
_entity_poly.entity_id
_entity_poly.type
_entity_poly.pdbx_seq_one_letter_code
_entity_poly.pdbx_strand_id
1 'polypeptide(L)'
;MTVFHFLNCAFLTFGPHVVYYSATPLSEYDTIGTSVKAAAVYLGTALVKLVCLATLLKVPENDSFDPCQELLKVVIGFIDAVGLYFALTQLTHRNISQNHKFQAVGLGWAFAASVLHRLAPLWIGARGLEFTWEYILQGLEANANLVMTLSLAALGSLMWLRKNKPRTLVPIVYACALLLATMPSITGYLRRSLEWQTPKVVGFELISSLVMALISWQLFSACQRPT
;
A
#
# COMPACT_ATOMS: atom_id res chain seq x y z
N MET A 1 2.19 -19.90 20.45
CA MET A 1 1.93 -19.85 19.00
C MET A 1 2.27 -21.19 18.39
N THR A 2 1.26 -22.05 18.25
CA THR A 2 1.39 -23.27 17.46
C THR A 2 1.63 -22.92 15.99
N VAL A 3 2.33 -23.77 15.24
CA VAL A 3 2.48 -23.68 13.76
C VAL A 3 1.13 -23.38 13.08
N PHE A 4 0.04 -23.93 13.60
CA PHE A 4 -1.32 -23.65 13.13
C PHE A 4 -1.71 -22.16 13.14
N HIS A 5 -1.42 -21.43 14.21
CA HIS A 5 -1.75 -20.01 14.30
C HIS A 5 -0.89 -19.17 13.37
N PHE A 6 0.41 -19.50 13.26
CA PHE A 6 1.29 -18.90 12.27
C PHE A 6 0.76 -19.06 10.85
N LEU A 7 0.36 -20.29 10.47
CA LEU A 7 -0.21 -20.56 9.15
C LEU A 7 -1.50 -19.78 8.92
N ASN A 8 -2.42 -19.73 9.89
CA ASN A 8 -3.65 -18.94 9.76
C ASN A 8 -3.37 -17.44 9.55
N CYS A 9 -2.44 -16.86 10.30
CA CYS A 9 -2.06 -15.46 10.16
C CYS A 9 -1.31 -15.20 8.84
N ALA A 10 -0.48 -16.15 8.38
CA ALA A 10 0.16 -16.09 7.07
C ALA A 10 -0.89 -16.15 5.94
N PHE A 11 -1.87 -17.05 6.03
CA PHE A 11 -2.98 -17.12 5.06
C PHE A 11 -3.83 -15.85 5.09
N LEU A 12 -4.11 -15.28 6.26
CA LEU A 12 -4.83 -14.01 6.36
C LEU A 12 -4.07 -12.84 5.73
N THR A 13 -2.73 -12.85 5.83
CA THR A 13 -1.86 -11.79 5.29
C THR A 13 -1.65 -11.91 3.79
N PHE A 14 -1.34 -13.12 3.29
CA PHE A 14 -0.92 -13.35 1.91
C PHE A 14 -2.02 -13.94 1.03
N GLY A 15 -3.00 -14.64 1.60
CA GLY A 15 -4.10 -15.27 0.88
C GLY A 15 -4.89 -14.29 0.00
N PRO A 16 -5.28 -13.10 0.48
CA PRO A 16 -6.00 -12.12 -0.33
C PRO A 16 -5.22 -11.62 -1.55
N HIS A 17 -3.87 -11.63 -1.51
CA HIS A 17 -3.06 -11.32 -2.69
C HIS A 17 -3.22 -12.39 -3.78
N VAL A 18 -3.21 -13.67 -3.38
CA VAL A 18 -3.43 -14.80 -4.28
C VAL A 18 -4.85 -14.79 -4.84
N VAL A 19 -5.86 -14.58 -3.98
CA VAL A 19 -7.26 -14.48 -4.39
C VAL A 19 -7.46 -13.34 -5.38
N TYR A 20 -6.88 -12.16 -5.12
CA TYR A 20 -6.97 -11.03 -6.04
C TYR A 20 -6.34 -11.34 -7.40
N TYR A 21 -5.17 -12.00 -7.42
CA TYR A 21 -4.53 -12.41 -8.67
C TYR A 21 -5.42 -13.37 -9.48
N SER A 22 -5.99 -14.39 -8.83
CA SER A 22 -6.84 -15.40 -9.47
C SER A 22 -8.23 -14.89 -9.86
N ALA A 23 -8.76 -13.87 -9.18
CA ALA A 23 -10.09 -13.32 -9.41
C ALA A 23 -10.11 -12.13 -10.39
N THR A 24 -8.95 -11.72 -10.92
CA THR A 24 -8.83 -10.60 -11.86
C THR A 24 -8.23 -11.06 -13.19
N PRO A 25 -8.31 -10.25 -14.27
CA PRO A 25 -7.71 -10.61 -15.55
C PRO A 25 -6.18 -10.85 -15.52
N LEU A 26 -5.52 -10.58 -14.39
CA LEU A 26 -4.10 -10.83 -14.18
C LEU A 26 -3.71 -12.30 -14.35
N SER A 27 -4.60 -13.23 -13.95
CA SER A 27 -4.37 -14.67 -14.13
C SER A 27 -4.49 -15.11 -15.59
N GLU A 28 -5.30 -14.42 -16.40
CA GLU A 28 -5.50 -14.75 -17.82
C GLU A 28 -4.34 -14.25 -18.68
N TYR A 29 -3.78 -13.08 -18.35
CA TYR A 29 -2.69 -12.45 -19.11
C TYR A 29 -1.28 -12.88 -18.65
N ASP A 30 -1.17 -13.81 -17.71
CA ASP A 30 0.10 -14.27 -17.09
C ASP A 30 1.02 -13.12 -16.67
N THR A 31 0.48 -12.24 -15.82
CA THR A 31 1.13 -10.96 -15.46
C THR A 31 2.06 -11.07 -14.25
N ILE A 32 2.47 -12.29 -13.89
CA ILE A 32 3.34 -12.55 -12.72
C ILE A 32 4.65 -11.79 -12.91
N GLY A 33 5.26 -11.85 -14.10
CA GLY A 33 6.51 -11.15 -14.39
C GLY A 33 6.45 -9.63 -14.18
N THR A 34 5.32 -8.99 -14.49
CA THR A 34 5.12 -7.55 -14.23
C THR A 34 4.97 -7.27 -12.74
N SER A 35 4.26 -8.13 -12.01
CA SER A 35 4.07 -8.01 -10.56
C SER A 35 5.41 -8.20 -9.80
N VAL A 36 6.23 -9.17 -10.23
CA VAL A 36 7.58 -9.39 -9.68
C VAL A 36 8.51 -8.20 -9.94
N LYS A 37 8.47 -7.62 -11.15
CA LYS A 37 9.23 -6.40 -11.44
C LYS A 37 8.78 -5.23 -10.56
N ALA A 38 7.47 -5.06 -10.35
CA ALA A 38 6.94 -4.03 -9.46
C ALA A 38 7.36 -4.24 -8.00
N ALA A 39 7.36 -5.50 -7.53
CA ALA A 39 7.90 -5.87 -6.22
C ALA A 39 9.39 -5.49 -6.09
N ALA A 40 10.21 -5.74 -7.12
CA ALA A 40 11.62 -5.35 -7.11
C ALA A 40 11.81 -3.82 -7.05
N VAL A 41 11.00 -3.05 -7.78
CA VAL A 41 11.00 -1.58 -7.68
C VAL A 41 10.64 -1.13 -6.28
N TYR A 42 9.61 -1.73 -5.66
CA TYR A 42 9.25 -1.43 -4.27
C TYR A 42 10.40 -1.67 -3.29
N LEU A 43 11.12 -2.78 -3.43
CA LEU A 43 12.28 -3.05 -2.56
C LEU A 43 13.35 -1.99 -2.73
N GLY A 44 13.64 -1.57 -3.97
CA GLY A 44 14.56 -0.46 -4.24
C GLY A 44 14.09 0.86 -3.59
N THR A 45 12.81 1.20 -3.71
CA THR A 45 12.25 2.43 -3.14
C THR A 45 12.22 2.39 -1.62
N ALA A 46 11.93 1.23 -1.03
CA ALA A 46 11.98 1.01 0.40
C ALA A 46 13.40 1.18 0.96
N LEU A 47 14.43 0.70 0.25
CA LEU A 47 15.82 0.92 0.63
C LEU A 47 16.19 2.41 0.61
N VAL A 48 15.82 3.13 -0.46
CA VAL A 48 16.03 4.59 -0.54
C VAL A 48 15.32 5.30 0.61
N LYS A 49 14.06 4.94 0.88
CA LYS A 49 13.27 5.47 2.00
C LYS A 49 13.95 5.22 3.35
N LEU A 50 14.46 4.01 3.60
CA LEU A 50 15.18 3.67 4.83
C LEU A 50 16.46 4.49 5.00
N VAL A 51 17.24 4.66 3.93
CA VAL A 51 18.45 5.50 3.94
C VAL A 51 18.09 6.96 4.24
N CYS A 52 17.06 7.51 3.58
CA CYS A 52 16.59 8.88 3.86
C CYS A 52 16.11 9.03 5.30
N LEU A 53 15.36 8.06 5.82
CA LEU A 53 14.91 8.08 7.22
C LEU A 53 16.11 8.05 8.18
N ALA A 54 17.09 7.18 7.95
CA ALA A 54 18.25 7.00 8.83
C ALA A 54 19.21 8.21 8.81
N THR A 55 19.28 8.94 7.71
CA THR A 55 20.23 10.06 7.52
C THR A 55 19.65 11.42 7.84
N LEU A 56 18.36 11.64 7.56
CA LEU A 56 17.73 12.96 7.68
C LEU A 56 16.98 13.12 9.00
N LEU A 57 16.44 12.05 9.59
CA LEU A 57 15.79 12.14 10.90
C LEU A 57 16.85 12.06 12.00
N LYS A 58 16.67 12.90 13.02
CA LYS A 58 17.43 12.81 14.25
C LYS A 58 16.76 11.80 15.18
N VAL A 59 17.57 11.08 15.97
CA VAL A 59 17.03 10.27 17.07
C VAL A 59 16.35 11.24 18.04
N PRO A 60 15.06 11.04 18.38
CA PRO A 60 14.39 11.89 19.36
C PRO A 60 15.08 11.71 20.72
N GLU A 61 15.60 12.81 21.27
CA GLU A 61 16.19 12.81 22.63
C GLU A 61 15.09 12.78 23.70
N ASN A 62 13.91 13.34 23.39
CA ASN A 62 12.72 13.34 24.22
C ASN A 62 11.51 12.83 23.41
N ASP A 63 10.53 12.23 24.08
CA ASP A 63 9.24 11.79 23.48
C ASP A 63 8.32 12.97 23.06
N SER A 64 8.85 14.20 23.02
CA SER A 64 8.11 15.38 22.55
C SER A 64 7.87 15.31 21.04
N PHE A 65 6.64 15.63 20.62
CA PHE A 65 6.29 15.78 19.22
C PHE A 65 7.06 16.93 18.56
N ASP A 66 7.96 16.62 17.63
CA ASP A 66 8.68 17.61 16.82
C ASP A 66 8.01 17.76 15.43
N PRO A 67 7.31 18.88 15.17
CA PRO A 67 6.61 19.13 13.91
C PRO A 67 7.53 19.05 12.68
N CYS A 68 8.80 19.48 12.81
CA CYS A 68 9.74 19.49 11.70
C CYS A 68 10.13 18.07 11.29
N GLN A 69 10.33 17.18 12.25
CA GLN A 69 10.63 15.77 11.98
C GLN A 69 9.42 15.04 11.38
N GLU A 70 8.21 15.31 11.85
CA GLU A 70 7.01 14.70 11.29
C GLU A 70 6.74 15.20 9.86
N LEU A 71 6.95 16.48 9.58
CA LEU A 71 6.90 16.99 8.21
C LEU A 71 7.93 16.31 7.30
N LEU A 72 9.15 16.12 7.79
CA LEU A 72 10.20 15.42 7.05
C LEU A 72 9.84 13.95 6.79
N LYS A 73 9.22 13.25 7.75
CA LYS A 73 8.66 11.90 7.55
C LYS A 73 7.61 11.87 6.45
N VAL A 74 6.72 12.86 6.40
CA VAL A 74 5.71 13.00 5.34
C VAL A 74 6.39 13.19 3.98
N VAL A 75 7.37 14.09 3.87
CA VAL A 75 8.13 14.33 2.64
C VAL A 75 8.83 13.07 2.16
N ILE A 76 9.50 12.35 3.06
CA ILE A 76 10.15 11.06 2.75
C ILE A 76 9.11 10.01 2.34
N GLY A 77 7.91 10.05 2.90
CA GLY A 77 6.79 9.18 2.51
C GLY A 77 6.42 9.29 1.02
N PHE A 78 6.59 10.48 0.41
CA PHE A 78 6.34 10.66 -1.03
C PHE A 78 7.32 9.92 -1.94
N ILE A 79 8.44 9.38 -1.42
CA ILE A 79 9.32 8.49 -2.19
C ILE A 79 8.55 7.27 -2.71
N ASP A 80 7.57 6.77 -1.95
CA ASP A 80 6.72 5.66 -2.39
C ASP A 80 5.87 6.05 -3.62
N ALA A 81 5.37 7.30 -3.66
CA ALA A 81 4.63 7.81 -4.82
C ALA A 81 5.52 7.96 -6.06
N VAL A 82 6.78 8.41 -5.90
CA VAL A 82 7.77 8.48 -6.97
C VAL A 82 8.14 7.09 -7.49
N GLY A 83 8.33 6.14 -6.59
CA GLY A 83 8.59 4.75 -6.94
C GLY A 83 7.43 4.10 -7.69
N LEU A 84 6.19 4.36 -7.25
CA LEU A 84 5.00 3.88 -7.91
C LEU A 84 4.81 4.53 -9.29
N TYR A 85 5.12 5.81 -9.44
CA TYR A 85 5.17 6.49 -10.74
C TYR A 85 6.15 5.81 -11.69
N PHE A 86 7.36 5.52 -11.23
CA PHE A 86 8.36 4.79 -12.00
C PHE A 86 7.84 3.39 -12.39
N ALA A 87 7.25 2.65 -11.46
CA ALA A 87 6.70 1.33 -11.71
C ALA A 87 5.58 1.35 -12.77
N LEU A 88 4.67 2.34 -12.70
CA LEU A 88 3.56 2.48 -13.64
C LEU A 88 4.01 2.95 -15.02
N THR A 89 5.01 3.83 -15.12
CA THR A 89 5.43 4.42 -16.40
C THR A 89 6.51 3.60 -17.10
N GLN A 90 7.54 3.17 -16.37
CA GLN A 90 8.76 2.61 -16.95
C GLN A 90 8.78 1.08 -17.04
N LEU A 91 8.03 0.37 -16.19
CA LEU A 91 8.04 -1.09 -16.26
C LEU A 91 7.43 -1.57 -17.58
N THR A 92 8.21 -2.36 -18.30
CA THR A 92 7.77 -3.05 -19.50
C THR A 92 6.61 -3.99 -19.16
N HIS A 93 5.52 -3.82 -19.89
CA HIS A 93 4.33 -4.63 -19.77
C HIS A 93 4.28 -5.54 -21.00
N ARG A 94 4.35 -6.85 -20.77
CA ARG A 94 4.10 -7.85 -21.80
C ARG A 94 2.71 -8.40 -21.54
N ASN A 95 1.91 -8.58 -22.59
CA ASN A 95 0.58 -9.23 -22.54
C ASN A 95 -0.56 -8.52 -21.78
N ILE A 96 -0.36 -7.33 -21.19
CA ILE A 96 -1.42 -6.67 -20.40
C ILE A 96 -1.83 -5.32 -20.99
N SER A 97 -3.13 -5.03 -21.00
CA SER A 97 -3.62 -3.70 -21.38
C SER A 97 -3.16 -2.64 -20.37
N GLN A 98 -2.96 -1.41 -20.85
CA GLN A 98 -2.62 -0.27 -19.98
C GLN A 98 -3.69 -0.04 -18.89
N ASN A 99 -4.95 -0.43 -19.14
CA ASN A 99 -6.05 -0.34 -18.19
C ASN A 99 -5.95 -1.33 -17.03
N HIS A 100 -5.28 -2.48 -17.21
CA HIS A 100 -5.08 -3.48 -16.15
C HIS A 100 -3.67 -3.42 -15.54
N LYS A 101 -2.73 -2.70 -16.17
CA LYS A 101 -1.33 -2.54 -15.69
C LYS A 101 -1.24 -2.13 -14.22
N PHE A 102 -2.11 -1.22 -13.78
CA PHE A 102 -2.08 -0.74 -12.39
C PHE A 102 -2.38 -1.85 -11.38
N GLN A 103 -3.17 -2.87 -11.75
CA GLN A 103 -3.51 -3.98 -10.87
C GLN A 103 -2.29 -4.87 -10.65
N ALA A 104 -1.53 -5.19 -11.71
CA ALA A 104 -0.28 -5.97 -11.60
C ALA A 104 0.77 -5.22 -10.76
N VAL A 105 0.95 -3.93 -11.04
CA VAL A 105 1.90 -3.08 -10.32
C VAL A 105 1.51 -2.92 -8.86
N GLY A 106 0.25 -2.58 -8.58
CA GLY A 106 -0.26 -2.42 -7.21
C GLY A 106 -0.23 -3.70 -6.40
N LEU A 107 -0.56 -4.85 -7.02
CA LEU A 107 -0.47 -6.16 -6.37
C LEU A 107 0.98 -6.51 -6.00
N GLY A 108 1.92 -6.38 -6.94
CA GLY A 108 3.33 -6.64 -6.70
C GLY A 108 3.92 -5.72 -5.63
N TRP A 109 3.57 -4.44 -5.66
CA TRP A 109 3.95 -3.44 -4.67
C TRP A 109 3.43 -3.79 -3.27
N ALA A 110 2.13 -4.07 -3.14
CA ALA A 110 1.50 -4.42 -1.88
C ALA A 110 2.02 -5.74 -1.30
N PHE A 111 2.28 -6.73 -2.17
CA PHE A 111 2.83 -8.01 -1.78
C PHE A 111 4.24 -7.83 -1.20
N ALA A 112 5.11 -7.09 -1.88
CA ALA A 112 6.46 -6.81 -1.40
C ALA A 112 6.43 -6.02 -0.09
N ALA A 113 5.52 -5.06 0.05
CA ALA A 113 5.29 -4.33 1.29
C ALA A 113 4.90 -5.26 2.45
N SER A 114 3.97 -6.20 2.20
CA SER A 114 3.52 -7.18 3.19
C SER A 114 4.64 -8.14 3.59
N VAL A 115 5.44 -8.61 2.64
CA VAL A 115 6.62 -9.43 2.93
C VAL A 115 7.60 -8.67 3.82
N LEU A 116 7.96 -7.44 3.45
CA LEU A 116 8.96 -6.65 4.16
C LEU A 116 8.53 -6.30 5.59
N HIS A 117 7.27 -5.94 5.80
CA HIS A 117 6.78 -5.45 7.09
C HIS A 117 6.19 -6.53 7.99
N ARG A 118 5.83 -7.71 7.47
CA ARG A 118 5.04 -8.70 8.21
C ARG A 118 5.66 -10.08 8.30
N LEU A 119 6.53 -10.47 7.35
CA LEU A 119 7.12 -11.80 7.39
C LEU A 119 7.99 -12.02 8.64
N ALA A 120 8.85 -11.05 8.98
CA ALA A 120 9.73 -11.16 10.15
C ALA A 120 8.95 -11.15 11.48
N PRO A 121 7.99 -10.21 11.73
CA PRO A 121 7.15 -10.28 12.93
C PRO A 121 6.35 -11.58 13.04
N LEU A 122 5.75 -12.08 11.96
CA LEU A 122 5.01 -13.34 11.97
C LEU A 122 5.92 -14.54 12.30
N TRP A 123 7.13 -14.57 11.72
CA TRP A 123 8.08 -15.65 11.96
C TRP A 123 8.62 -15.67 13.39
N ILE A 124 8.97 -14.51 13.93
CA ILE A 124 9.43 -14.38 15.32
C ILE A 124 8.28 -14.70 16.28
N GLY A 125 7.08 -14.21 15.97
CA GLY A 125 5.85 -14.46 16.72
C GLY A 125 5.47 -15.93 16.82
N ALA A 126 5.73 -16.71 15.78
CA ALA A 126 5.50 -18.15 15.77
C ALA A 126 6.29 -18.89 16.88
N ARG A 127 7.34 -18.28 17.45
CA ARG A 127 8.12 -18.85 18.56
C ARG A 127 7.54 -18.57 19.94
N GLY A 128 6.66 -17.57 20.08
CA GLY A 128 5.98 -17.29 21.35
C GLY A 128 5.08 -18.47 21.74
N LEU A 129 4.80 -18.68 23.02
CA LEU A 129 3.87 -19.75 23.46
C LEU A 129 2.44 -19.24 23.63
N GLU A 130 2.28 -17.98 24.00
CA GLU A 130 0.99 -17.35 24.30
C GLU A 130 0.20 -17.00 23.04
N PHE A 131 -1.13 -16.93 23.17
CA PHE A 131 -2.03 -16.43 22.14
C PHE A 131 -2.10 -14.91 22.20
N THR A 132 -1.95 -14.23 21.06
CA THR A 132 -2.07 -12.77 20.96
C THR A 132 -2.91 -12.40 19.74
N TRP A 133 -3.67 -11.31 19.85
CA TRP A 133 -4.46 -10.76 18.73
C TRP A 133 -3.62 -9.97 17.73
N GLU A 134 -2.37 -9.67 18.07
CA GLU A 134 -1.49 -8.79 17.30
C GLU A 134 -1.26 -9.28 15.88
N TYR A 135 -1.01 -10.58 15.68
CA TYR A 135 -0.75 -11.14 14.36
C TYR A 135 -2.01 -11.24 13.49
N ILE A 136 -3.19 -11.40 14.10
CA ILE A 136 -4.47 -11.35 13.40
C ILE A 136 -4.73 -9.92 12.91
N LEU A 137 -4.55 -8.93 13.79
CA LEU A 137 -4.69 -7.50 13.46
C LEU A 137 -3.67 -7.09 12.40
N GLN A 138 -2.44 -7.59 12.49
CA GLN A 138 -1.43 -7.41 11.45
C GLN A 138 -1.84 -8.08 10.14
N GLY A 139 -2.51 -9.23 10.14
CA GLY A 139 -3.08 -9.79 8.92
C GLY A 139 -4.14 -8.88 8.30
N LEU A 140 -5.02 -8.30 9.11
CA LEU A 140 -6.06 -7.38 8.66
C LEU A 140 -5.51 -6.07 8.11
N GLU A 141 -4.52 -5.47 8.78
CA GLU A 141 -3.80 -4.28 8.30
C GLU A 141 -3.11 -4.56 6.95
N ALA A 142 -2.74 -5.82 6.66
CA ALA A 142 -2.15 -6.20 5.37
C ALA A 142 -3.14 -6.06 4.23
N ASN A 143 -4.37 -6.48 4.51
CA ASN A 143 -5.46 -6.42 3.55
C ASN A 143 -5.92 -4.98 3.33
N ALA A 144 -5.99 -4.17 4.39
CA ALA A 144 -6.23 -2.74 4.25
C ALA A 144 -5.16 -2.08 3.39
N ASN A 145 -3.88 -2.37 3.65
CA ASN A 145 -2.77 -1.83 2.87
C ASN A 145 -2.77 -2.30 1.41
N LEU A 146 -3.13 -3.56 1.13
CA LEU A 146 -3.31 -4.08 -0.22
C LEU A 146 -4.34 -3.26 -0.99
N VAL A 147 -5.52 -3.06 -0.40
CA VAL A 147 -6.61 -2.29 -1.00
C VAL A 147 -6.22 -0.83 -1.21
N MET A 148 -5.60 -0.18 -0.22
CA MET A 148 -5.10 1.19 -0.35
C MET A 148 -4.05 1.31 -1.45
N THR A 149 -3.09 0.39 -1.52
CA THR A 149 -2.04 0.38 -2.55
C THR A 149 -2.63 0.21 -3.94
N LEU A 150 -3.60 -0.70 -4.11
CA LEU A 150 -4.32 -0.88 -5.37
C LEU A 150 -5.08 0.39 -5.78
N SER A 151 -5.74 1.05 -4.82
CA SER A 151 -6.44 2.31 -5.07
C SER A 151 -5.47 3.44 -5.45
N LEU A 152 -4.30 3.53 -4.81
CA LEU A 152 -3.26 4.50 -5.14
C LEU A 152 -2.68 4.23 -6.54
N ALA A 153 -2.45 2.96 -6.88
CA ALA A 153 -2.00 2.57 -8.22
C ALA A 153 -3.06 2.91 -9.29
N ALA A 154 -4.34 2.70 -9.00
CA ALA A 154 -5.44 3.07 -9.87
C ALA A 154 -5.47 4.58 -10.12
N LEU A 155 -5.42 5.39 -9.07
CA LEU A 155 -5.38 6.85 -9.19
C LEU A 155 -4.11 7.34 -9.91
N GLY A 156 -2.95 6.76 -9.59
CA GLY A 156 -1.69 7.05 -10.28
C GLY A 156 -1.76 6.75 -11.79
N SER A 157 -2.44 5.66 -12.17
CA SER A 157 -2.66 5.35 -13.59
C SER A 157 -3.55 6.38 -14.29
N LEU A 158 -4.56 6.92 -13.60
CA LEU A 158 -5.38 8.01 -14.11
C LEU A 158 -4.54 9.30 -14.23
N MET A 159 -3.73 9.63 -13.23
CA MET A 159 -2.91 10.85 -13.23
C MET A 159 -1.89 10.83 -14.37
N TRP A 160 -1.10 9.76 -14.48
CA TRP A 160 0.13 9.75 -15.27
C TRP A 160 0.01 9.05 -16.62
N LEU A 161 -0.82 8.00 -16.72
CA LEU A 161 -0.91 7.20 -17.94
C LEU A 161 -2.08 7.61 -18.84
N ARG A 162 -3.17 8.11 -18.25
CA ARG A 162 -4.37 8.46 -18.99
C ARG A 162 -4.31 9.88 -19.57
N LYS A 163 -4.38 10.01 -20.89
CA LYS A 163 -4.37 11.32 -21.58
C LYS A 163 -5.71 12.04 -21.50
N ASN A 164 -6.82 11.35 -21.84
CA ASN A 164 -8.15 11.96 -21.87
C ASN A 164 -8.89 11.73 -20.54
N LYS A 165 -9.09 12.82 -19.79
CA LYS A 165 -9.85 12.86 -18.53
C LYS A 165 -10.79 14.06 -18.55
N PRO A 166 -12.03 13.94 -18.03
CA PRO A 166 -12.90 15.09 -17.86
C PRO A 166 -12.26 16.09 -16.89
N ARG A 167 -12.21 17.37 -17.26
CA ARG A 167 -11.51 18.43 -16.52
C ARG A 167 -12.02 18.58 -15.07
N THR A 168 -13.28 18.26 -14.83
CA THR A 168 -13.93 18.31 -13.51
C THR A 168 -13.42 17.25 -12.54
N LEU A 169 -13.00 16.07 -13.02
CA LEU A 169 -12.52 14.98 -12.15
C LEU A 169 -11.03 15.07 -11.85
N VAL A 170 -10.25 15.79 -12.65
CA VAL A 170 -8.80 15.97 -12.43
C VAL A 170 -8.48 16.42 -11.01
N PRO A 171 -9.04 17.52 -10.46
CA PRO A 171 -8.71 17.93 -9.09
C PRO A 171 -9.09 16.87 -8.04
N ILE A 172 -10.20 16.16 -8.24
CA ILE A 172 -10.66 15.11 -7.32
C ILE A 172 -9.68 13.93 -7.31
N VAL A 173 -9.21 13.49 -8.48
CA VAL A 173 -8.21 12.41 -8.59
C VAL A 173 -6.92 12.77 -7.85
N TYR A 174 -6.42 13.99 -8.01
CA TYR A 174 -5.20 14.45 -7.33
C TYR A 174 -5.41 14.57 -5.82
N ALA A 175 -6.55 15.10 -5.37
CA ALA A 175 -6.89 15.19 -3.95
C ALA A 175 -6.97 13.80 -3.29
N CYS A 176 -7.64 12.84 -3.93
CA CYS A 176 -7.72 11.46 -3.43
C CYS A 176 -6.36 10.75 -3.42
N ALA A 177 -5.51 10.98 -4.42
CA ALA A 177 -4.18 10.41 -4.47
C ALA A 177 -3.27 10.98 -3.38
N LEU A 178 -3.36 12.29 -3.12
CA LEU A 178 -2.64 12.95 -2.04
C LEU A 178 -3.09 12.43 -0.66
N LEU A 179 -4.41 12.27 -0.47
CA LEU A 179 -4.98 11.70 0.73
C LEU A 179 -4.46 10.27 0.98
N LEU A 180 -4.43 9.41 -0.04
CA LEU A 180 -3.87 8.06 0.07
C LEU A 180 -2.37 8.05 0.36
N ALA A 181 -1.59 8.90 -0.32
CA ALA A 181 -0.16 8.99 -0.12
C ALA A 181 0.22 9.43 1.31
N THR A 182 -0.66 10.20 1.97
CA THR A 182 -0.47 10.67 3.35
C THR A 182 -1.04 9.74 4.41
N MET A 183 -1.73 8.64 4.03
CA MET A 183 -2.32 7.68 4.98
C MET A 183 -1.32 7.12 6.01
N PRO A 184 -0.09 6.71 5.67
CA PRO A 184 0.87 6.22 6.65
C PRO A 184 1.24 7.26 7.72
N SER A 185 1.23 8.54 7.35
CA SER A 185 1.47 9.65 8.28
C SER A 185 0.25 9.90 9.17
N ILE A 186 -0.96 9.81 8.60
CA ILE A 186 -2.22 9.91 9.36
C ILE A 186 -2.27 8.78 10.41
N THR A 187 -2.03 7.53 10.02
CA THR A 187 -2.07 6.40 10.96
C THR A 187 -0.94 6.48 12.00
N GLY A 188 0.24 6.95 11.60
CA GLY A 188 1.34 7.25 12.51
C GLY A 188 0.98 8.33 13.54
N TYR A 189 0.29 9.39 13.12
CA TYR A 189 -0.24 10.42 14.01
C TYR A 189 -1.29 9.85 14.96
N LEU A 190 -2.33 9.17 14.46
CA LEU A 190 -3.37 8.56 15.30
C LEU A 190 -2.79 7.66 16.40
N ARG A 191 -1.74 6.88 16.07
CA ARG A 191 -1.07 5.99 17.02
C ARG A 191 -0.24 6.75 18.07
N ARG A 192 0.47 7.81 17.68
CA ARG A 192 1.39 8.53 18.57
C ARG A 192 0.73 9.66 19.38
N SER A 193 -0.08 10.51 18.71
CA SER A 193 -0.60 11.73 19.32
C SER A 193 -1.93 11.53 20.03
N LEU A 194 -2.80 10.67 19.48
CA LEU A 194 -4.09 10.32 20.08
C LEU A 194 -4.02 9.02 20.88
N GLU A 195 -2.86 8.35 20.93
CA GLU A 195 -2.64 7.08 21.64
C GLU A 195 -3.67 6.00 21.25
N TRP A 196 -4.11 5.99 19.98
CA TRP A 196 -5.08 5.00 19.54
C TRP A 196 -4.48 3.60 19.61
N GLN A 197 -5.15 2.73 20.36
CA GLN A 197 -4.81 1.32 20.44
C GLN A 197 -4.87 0.66 19.05
N THR A 198 -4.01 -0.35 18.84
CA THR A 198 -3.88 -1.07 17.57
C THR A 198 -5.22 -1.51 16.95
N PRO A 199 -6.20 -2.08 17.69
CA PRO A 199 -7.48 -2.47 17.09
C PRO A 199 -8.27 -1.30 16.50
N LYS A 200 -8.22 -0.12 17.13
CA LYS A 200 -8.92 1.08 16.64
C LYS A 200 -8.27 1.61 15.35
N VAL A 201 -6.94 1.60 15.28
CA VAL A 201 -6.20 2.00 14.08
C VAL A 201 -6.49 1.05 12.92
N VAL A 202 -6.48 -0.26 13.16
CA VAL A 202 -6.81 -1.26 12.12
C VAL A 202 -8.26 -1.11 11.65
N GLY A 203 -9.20 -0.85 12.55
CA GLY A 203 -10.59 -0.54 12.18
C GLY A 203 -10.70 0.69 11.26
N PHE A 204 -9.96 1.75 11.57
CA PHE A 204 -9.87 2.94 10.72
C PHE A 204 -9.26 2.64 9.35
N GLU A 205 -8.19 1.86 9.29
CA GLU A 205 -7.53 1.46 8.03
C GLU A 205 -8.45 0.61 7.16
N LEU A 206 -9.21 -0.33 7.76
CA LEU A 206 -10.19 -1.13 7.04
C LEU A 206 -11.30 -0.25 6.45
N ILE A 207 -11.88 0.66 7.24
CA ILE A 207 -12.94 1.56 6.76
C ILE A 207 -12.42 2.50 5.67
N SER A 208 -11.27 3.13 5.89
CA SER A 208 -10.67 4.05 4.92
C SER A 208 -10.25 3.34 3.64
N SER A 209 -9.73 2.11 3.71
CA SER A 209 -9.40 1.32 2.53
C SER A 209 -10.64 0.99 1.70
N LEU A 210 -11.76 0.61 2.34
CA LEU A 210 -13.02 0.35 1.65
C LEU A 210 -13.57 1.62 0.97
N VAL A 211 -13.57 2.74 1.69
CA VAL A 211 -14.02 4.04 1.15
C VAL A 211 -13.17 4.45 -0.06
N MET A 212 -11.84 4.35 0.05
CA MET A 212 -10.94 4.70 -1.05
C MET A 212 -11.03 3.73 -2.22
N ALA A 213 -11.30 2.44 -1.98
CA ALA A 213 -11.59 1.49 -3.04
C ALA A 213 -12.84 1.89 -3.83
N LEU A 214 -13.94 2.22 -3.15
CA LEU A 214 -15.17 2.68 -3.80
C LEU A 214 -14.96 3.98 -4.58
N ILE A 215 -14.30 4.98 -3.99
CA ILE A 215 -14.01 6.25 -4.66
C ILE A 215 -13.12 6.03 -5.88
N SER A 216 -12.04 5.26 -5.74
CA SER A 216 -11.12 4.98 -6.84
C SER A 216 -11.81 4.23 -7.98
N TRP A 217 -12.70 3.27 -7.68
CA TRP A 217 -13.52 2.59 -8.68
C TRP A 217 -14.45 3.57 -9.40
N GLN A 218 -15.17 4.41 -8.68
CA GLN A 218 -16.07 5.41 -9.29
C GLN A 218 -15.29 6.37 -10.20
N LEU A 219 -14.16 6.91 -9.74
CA LEU A 219 -13.31 7.78 -10.55
C LEU A 219 -12.73 7.07 -11.78
N PHE A 220 -12.29 5.84 -11.62
CA PHE A 220 -11.74 5.04 -12.72
C PHE A 220 -12.81 4.76 -13.78
N SER A 221 -14.01 4.33 -13.37
CA SER A 221 -15.14 4.06 -14.26
C SER A 221 -15.64 5.34 -14.95
N ALA A 222 -15.74 6.46 -14.23
CA ALA A 222 -16.15 7.74 -14.79
C ALA A 222 -15.13 8.27 -15.80
N CYS A 223 -13.84 8.04 -15.57
CA CYS A 223 -12.82 8.37 -16.54
C CYS A 223 -12.91 7.46 -17.77
N GLN A 224 -13.28 6.18 -17.63
CA GLN A 224 -13.35 5.19 -18.73
C GLN A 224 -14.44 5.46 -19.78
N ARG A 225 -15.49 6.22 -19.45
CA ARG A 225 -16.56 6.51 -20.41
C ARG A 225 -16.01 7.30 -21.60
N PRO A 226 -16.37 6.94 -22.85
CA PRO A 226 -16.07 7.79 -24.00
C PRO A 226 -16.78 9.13 -23.78
N THR A 227 -16.03 10.23 -23.89
CA THR A 227 -16.56 11.60 -23.91
C THR A 227 -17.11 11.93 -25.28
#